data_AF-F0RGC2-F1
#
_entry.id   AF-F0RGC2-F1
#
_cell.length_a   1.000
_cell.length_b   1.000
_cell.length_c   1.000
_cell.angle_alpha   90.00
_cell.angle_beta   90.00
_cell.angle_gamma   90.00
#
_symmetry.space_group_name_H-M   'P 1'
#
loop_
_entity.id
_entity.type
_entity.pdbx_description
1 polymer ?
#
loop_
_entity_poly.entity_id
_entity_poly.type
_entity_poly.pdbx_seq_one_letter_code
_entity_poly.pdbx_strand_id
1 'polypeptide(L)'
;MKKPLLFFIATVVCFTIYCCSEIPENNDPILGIWAKTTTSESGVDSKQEWIFNDAYKGRYHSYTNDNVAFLTDFRWTIEGDTYTITYPETDMPSDQVKIKTTQINNSTEKASENASATVILEETNGETLAIRE
;
A
#
# COMPACT_ATOMS: atom_id res chain seq x y z
N MET A 1 -18.85 41.58 37.20
CA MET A 1 -18.11 41.64 35.92
C MET A 1 -17.75 40.24 35.37
N LYS A 2 -18.65 39.24 35.42
CA LYS A 2 -18.35 37.84 35.00
C LYS A 2 -19.05 37.40 33.70
N LYS A 3 -20.09 38.13 33.27
CA LYS A 3 -20.91 37.82 32.08
C LYS A 3 -20.14 37.86 30.74
N PRO A 4 -19.24 38.84 30.46
CA PRO A 4 -18.52 38.85 29.18
C PRO A 4 -17.42 37.77 29.12
N LEU A 5 -16.82 37.42 30.26
CA LEU A 5 -15.80 36.36 30.34
C LEU A 5 -16.40 34.97 30.04
N LEU A 6 -17.58 34.68 30.59
CA LEU A 6 -18.30 33.43 30.34
C LEU A 6 -18.71 33.27 28.87
N PHE A 7 -19.12 34.37 28.21
CA PHE A 7 -19.42 34.37 26.78
C PHE A 7 -18.18 34.09 25.95
N PHE A 8 -17.04 34.71 26.27
CA PHE A 8 -15.79 34.50 25.54
C PHE A 8 -15.30 33.05 25.65
N ILE A 9 -15.38 32.45 26.85
CA ILE A 9 -15.04 31.04 27.08
C ILE A 9 -15.98 30.12 26.29
N ALA A 10 -17.29 30.39 26.31
CA ALA A 10 -18.25 29.60 25.55
C ALA A 10 -18.00 29.65 24.04
N THR A 11 -17.67 30.83 23.51
CA THR A 11 -17.32 31.00 22.09
C THR A 11 -16.05 30.24 21.71
N VAL A 12 -14.98 30.33 22.51
CA VAL A 12 -13.73 29.60 22.26
C VAL A 12 -13.96 28.08 22.27
N VAL A 13 -14.74 27.56 23.23
CA VAL A 13 -15.05 26.12 23.32
C VAL A 13 -15.86 25.65 22.10
N CYS A 14 -16.86 26.43 21.65
CA CYS A 14 -17.64 26.12 20.45
C CYS A 14 -16.80 26.08 19.18
N PHE A 15 -15.80 26.97 19.03
CA PHE A 15 -14.90 26.93 17.88
C PHE A 15 -13.95 25.72 17.90
N THR A 16 -13.48 25.30 19.08
CA THR A 16 -12.53 24.16 19.16
C THR A 16 -13.18 22.81 18.86
N ILE A 17 -14.47 22.61 19.14
CA ILE A 17 -15.16 21.34 18.85
C ILE A 17 -15.61 21.22 17.38
N TYR A 18 -15.86 22.33 16.69
CA TYR A 18 -16.33 22.32 15.30
C TYR A 18 -15.20 22.15 14.27
N CYS A 19 -13.95 22.41 14.64
CA CYS A 19 -12.79 22.29 13.76
C CYS A 19 -12.13 20.90 13.78
N CYS A 20 -12.58 19.98 14.64
CA CYS A 20 -12.20 18.57 14.55
C CYS A 20 -13.03 17.91 13.45
N SER A 21 -12.62 18.11 12.19
CA SER A 21 -13.10 17.25 11.10
C SER A 21 -12.50 15.85 11.29
N GLU A 22 -13.33 14.83 11.18
CA GLU A 22 -12.87 13.45 11.03
C GLU A 22 -12.00 13.37 9.77
N ILE A 23 -10.85 12.69 9.88
CA ILE A 23 -10.01 12.42 8.72
C ILE A 23 -10.70 11.28 7.97
N PRO A 24 -11.10 11.47 6.70
CA PRO A 24 -11.74 10.40 5.95
C PRO A 24 -10.76 9.23 5.82
N GLU A 25 -11.18 8.05 6.27
CA GLU A 25 -10.40 6.83 6.15
C GLU A 25 -10.33 6.40 4.68
N ASN A 26 -9.11 6.27 4.16
CA ASN A 26 -8.88 5.68 2.85
C ASN A 26 -8.75 4.17 3.02
N ASN A 27 -9.73 3.42 2.50
CA ASN A 27 -9.79 1.96 2.58
C ASN A 27 -9.47 1.30 1.23
N ASP A 28 -8.60 1.92 0.44
CA ASP A 28 -8.21 1.40 -0.87
C ASP A 28 -7.56 0.00 -0.75
N PRO A 29 -7.93 -0.97 -1.59
CA PRO A 29 -7.40 -2.33 -1.53
C PRO A 29 -5.88 -2.41 -1.78
N ILE A 30 -5.26 -1.40 -2.39
CA ILE A 30 -3.79 -1.37 -2.58
C ILE A 30 -3.04 -1.19 -1.25
N LEU A 31 -3.68 -0.63 -0.23
CA LEU A 31 -3.06 -0.37 1.06
C LEU A 31 -2.56 -1.65 1.71
N GLY A 32 -1.34 -1.62 2.26
CA GLY A 32 -0.68 -2.78 2.87
C GLY A 32 0.70 -3.05 2.26
N ILE A 33 1.20 -4.26 2.53
CA ILE A 33 2.53 -4.71 2.11
C ILE A 33 2.38 -5.68 0.94
N TRP A 34 3.18 -5.45 -0.09
CA TRP A 34 3.31 -6.33 -1.23
C TRP A 34 4.78 -6.69 -1.40
N ALA A 35 5.08 -7.94 -1.71
CA ALA A 35 6.45 -8.40 -1.84
C ALA A 35 6.69 -9.26 -3.07
N LYS A 36 7.93 -9.19 -3.55
CA LYS A 36 8.49 -10.09 -4.56
C LYS A 36 9.78 -10.67 -4.01
N THR A 37 9.87 -11.99 -4.01
CA THR A 37 11.11 -12.70 -3.64
C THR A 37 11.64 -13.40 -4.88
N THR A 38 12.95 -13.31 -5.11
CA THR A 38 13.62 -13.98 -6.21
C THR A 38 14.95 -14.55 -5.71
N THR A 39 15.14 -15.85 -5.93
CA THR A 39 16.40 -16.55 -5.64
C THR A 39 17.15 -16.75 -6.94
N SER A 40 18.38 -16.23 -7.01
CA SER A 40 19.26 -16.42 -8.17
C SER A 40 19.82 -17.85 -8.23
N GLU A 41 20.34 -18.26 -9.41
CA GLU A 41 21.02 -19.55 -9.57
C GLU A 41 22.25 -19.71 -8.66
N SER A 42 22.85 -18.60 -8.24
CA SER A 42 23.98 -18.57 -7.29
C SER A 42 23.54 -18.67 -5.82
N GLY A 43 22.23 -18.81 -5.55
CA GLY A 43 21.66 -18.89 -4.21
C GLY A 43 21.58 -17.56 -3.48
N VAL A 44 21.77 -16.43 -4.18
CA VAL A 44 21.54 -15.09 -3.61
C VAL A 44 20.03 -14.82 -3.63
N ASP A 45 19.48 -14.56 -2.45
CA ASP A 45 18.09 -14.18 -2.26
C ASP A 45 17.93 -12.67 -2.36
N SER A 46 16.95 -12.24 -3.14
CA SER A 46 16.53 -10.85 -3.25
C SER A 46 15.06 -10.73 -2.88
N LYS A 47 14.73 -9.72 -2.08
CA LYS A 47 13.36 -9.39 -1.70
C LYS A 47 13.10 -7.93 -2.03
N GLN A 48 11.94 -7.63 -2.59
CA GLN A 48 11.46 -6.28 -2.82
C GLN A 48 10.11 -6.13 -2.10
N GLU A 49 9.90 -5.01 -1.42
CA GLU A 49 8.67 -4.70 -0.70
C GLU A 49 8.13 -3.34 -1.13
N TRP A 50 6.81 -3.27 -1.35
CA TRP A 50 6.06 -2.04 -1.57
C TRP A 50 5.04 -1.89 -0.45
N ILE A 51 5.20 -0.84 0.35
CA ILE A 51 4.41 -0.58 1.56
C ILE A 51 3.54 0.64 1.29
N PHE A 52 2.26 0.44 0.97
CA PHE A 52 1.30 1.50 0.65
C PHE A 52 0.61 2.03 1.90
N ASN A 53 0.53 3.36 2.04
CA ASN A 53 -0.25 4.03 3.07
C ASN A 53 -1.45 4.80 2.51
N ASP A 54 -2.34 5.18 3.41
CA ASP A 54 -3.60 5.88 3.16
C ASP A 54 -3.46 7.31 2.62
N ALA A 55 -2.23 7.84 2.59
CA ALA A 55 -1.90 9.21 2.22
C ALA A 55 -1.30 9.36 0.80
N TYR A 56 -1.61 8.43 -0.12
CA TYR A 56 -1.10 8.43 -1.50
C TYR A 56 0.43 8.37 -1.59
N LYS A 57 1.04 7.80 -0.55
CA LYS A 57 2.48 7.59 -0.43
C LYS A 57 2.75 6.14 -0.03
N GLY A 58 4.00 5.75 -0.14
CA GLY A 58 4.46 4.47 0.37
C GLY A 58 5.96 4.42 0.44
N ARG A 59 6.46 3.26 0.82
CA ARG A 59 7.90 3.01 0.90
C ARG A 59 8.25 1.74 0.14
N TYR A 60 9.30 1.84 -0.66
CA TYR A 60 9.91 0.73 -1.36
C TYR A 60 11.19 0.32 -0.65
N HIS A 61 11.30 -0.98 -0.37
CA HIS A 61 12.51 -1.59 0.16
C HIS A 61 13.02 -2.65 -0.81
N SER A 62 14.34 -2.72 -0.98
CA SER A 62 14.98 -3.90 -1.56
C SER A 62 16.01 -4.47 -0.60
N TYR A 63 16.09 -5.79 -0.59
CA TYR A 63 16.98 -6.56 0.25
C TYR A 63 17.80 -7.51 -0.61
N THR A 64 19.02 -7.79 -0.18
CA THR A 64 19.89 -8.84 -0.73
C THR A 64 20.44 -9.64 0.44
N ASN A 65 20.16 -10.95 0.46
CA ASN A 65 20.48 -11.85 1.58
C ASN A 65 20.05 -11.25 2.93
N ASP A 66 18.77 -10.86 3.04
CA ASP A 66 18.15 -10.22 4.22
C ASP A 66 18.73 -8.87 4.67
N ASN A 67 19.71 -8.32 3.95
CA ASN A 67 20.26 -7.01 4.24
C ASN A 67 19.62 -5.96 3.33
N VAL A 68 19.31 -4.78 3.89
CA VAL A 68 18.76 -3.66 3.11
C VAL A 68 19.79 -3.20 2.07
N ALA A 69 19.41 -3.32 0.80
CA ALA A 69 20.21 -2.89 -0.34
C ALA A 69 19.82 -1.47 -0.80
N PHE A 70 18.53 -1.13 -0.75
CA PHE A 70 18.03 0.17 -1.19
C PHE A 70 16.69 0.49 -0.52
N LEU A 71 16.46 1.78 -0.24
CA LEU A 71 15.22 2.30 0.33
C LEU A 71 14.86 3.60 -0.40
N THR A 72 13.59 3.74 -0.78
CA THR A 72 13.05 5.03 -1.22
C THR A 72 11.59 5.15 -0.85
N ASP A 73 11.11 6.38 -0.72
CA ASP A 73 9.68 6.63 -0.68
C ASP A 73 9.13 6.67 -2.12
N PHE A 74 7.85 6.33 -2.27
CA PHE A 74 7.12 6.44 -3.53
C PHE A 74 5.80 7.18 -3.34
N ARG A 75 5.25 7.68 -4.43
CA ARG A 75 3.88 8.22 -4.50
C ARG A 75 3.05 7.33 -5.39
N TRP A 76 1.76 7.22 -5.08
CA TRP A 76 0.84 6.46 -5.90
C TRP A 76 -0.45 7.22 -6.20
N THR A 77 -1.01 6.97 -7.37
CA THR A 77 -2.31 7.49 -7.80
C THR A 77 -3.12 6.36 -8.42
N ILE A 78 -4.44 6.53 -8.50
CA ILE A 78 -5.33 5.57 -9.15
C ILE A 78 -6.17 6.30 -10.21
N GLU A 79 -6.23 5.71 -11.40
CA GLU A 79 -7.11 6.13 -12.49
C GLU A 79 -7.91 4.92 -12.97
N GLY A 80 -9.22 4.90 -12.68
CA GLY A 80 -10.06 3.73 -12.92
C GLY A 80 -9.65 2.56 -12.03
N ASP A 81 -9.12 1.50 -12.63
CA ASP A 81 -8.61 0.29 -11.95
C ASP A 81 -7.08 0.19 -11.97
N THR A 82 -6.40 1.21 -12.50
CA THR A 82 -4.95 1.21 -12.72
C THR A 82 -4.28 2.13 -11.71
N TYR A 83 -3.33 1.57 -10.95
CA TYR A 83 -2.48 2.30 -10.03
C TYR A 83 -1.18 2.68 -10.72
N THR A 84 -0.74 3.91 -10.53
CA THR A 84 0.59 4.37 -10.98
C THR A 84 1.47 4.61 -9.77
N ILE A 85 2.61 3.93 -9.69
CA ILE A 85 3.62 4.08 -8.64
C ILE A 85 4.79 4.89 -9.22
N THR A 86 5.19 5.96 -8.54
CA THR A 86 6.29 6.84 -8.95
C THR A 86 7.30 6.93 -7.83
N TYR A 87 8.59 6.95 -8.16
CA TYR A 87 9.70 6.96 -7.20
C TYR A 87 10.50 8.28 -7.34
N PRO A 88 10.03 9.39 -6.73
CA PRO A 88 10.75 10.66 -6.78
C PRO A 88 12.17 10.53 -6.26
N GLU A 89 13.08 11.39 -6.74
CA GLU A 89 14.49 11.40 -6.32
C GLU A 89 15.28 10.13 -6.71
N THR A 90 14.74 9.30 -7.60
CA THR A 90 15.41 8.10 -8.13
C THR A 90 15.28 8.04 -9.66
N ASP A 91 16.11 7.22 -10.30
CA ASP A 91 16.00 6.89 -11.72
C ASP A 91 15.09 5.66 -11.98
N MET A 92 14.37 5.19 -10.96
CA MET A 92 13.46 4.04 -11.12
C MET A 92 12.29 4.40 -12.04
N PRO A 93 11.91 3.52 -12.98
CA PRO A 93 10.74 3.72 -13.81
C PRO A 93 9.47 3.72 -12.96
N SER A 94 8.43 4.35 -13.47
CA SER A 94 7.11 4.27 -12.83
C SER A 94 6.42 2.96 -13.19
N ASP A 95 5.76 2.34 -12.22
CA ASP A 95 5.00 1.11 -12.43
C ASP A 95 3.52 1.45 -12.66
N GLN A 96 2.89 0.75 -13.60
CA GLN A 96 1.44 0.79 -13.79
C GLN A 96 0.87 -0.60 -13.53
N VAL A 97 0.07 -0.73 -12.47
CA VAL A 97 -0.38 -2.02 -11.97
C VAL A 97 -1.88 -2.09 -11.74
N LYS A 98 -2.42 -3.31 -11.75
CA LYS A 98 -3.78 -3.64 -11.33
C LYS A 98 -3.75 -4.72 -10.27
N ILE A 99 -4.70 -4.66 -9.34
CA ILE A 99 -4.88 -5.74 -8.36
C ILE A 99 -5.66 -6.88 -9.03
N LYS A 100 -5.11 -8.10 -9.00
CA LYS A 100 -5.82 -9.31 -9.45
C LYS A 100 -5.84 -10.39 -8.38
N THR A 101 -6.94 -11.14 -8.35
CA THR A 101 -7.11 -12.30 -7.48
C THR A 101 -7.10 -13.57 -8.33
N THR A 102 -6.12 -14.43 -8.09
CA THR A 102 -6.00 -15.74 -8.75
C THR A 102 -6.45 -16.83 -7.79
N GLN A 103 -7.40 -17.66 -8.23
CA GLN A 103 -7.82 -18.85 -7.48
C GLN A 103 -6.86 -20.01 -7.80
N ILE A 104 -6.23 -20.59 -6.78
CA ILE A 104 -5.48 -21.83 -6.94
C ILE A 104 -6.48 -22.99 -6.85
N ASN A 105 -6.94 -23.47 -8.01
CA ASN A 105 -7.73 -24.68 -8.08
C ASN A 105 -6.79 -25.88 -7.94
N ASN A 106 -6.53 -26.34 -6.71
CA ASN A 106 -5.90 -27.65 -6.52
C ASN A 106 -6.93 -28.74 -6.88
N SER A 107 -6.96 -29.13 -8.15
CA SER A 107 -7.74 -30.27 -8.64
C SER A 107 -7.10 -31.59 -8.18
N THR A 108 -7.20 -31.90 -6.88
CA THR A 108 -7.16 -33.27 -6.38
C THR A 108 -8.10 -33.39 -5.18
N GLU A 109 -9.26 -33.98 -5.47
CA GLU A 109 -10.24 -34.62 -4.60
C GLU A 109 -9.98 -34.63 -3.08
N LYS A 110 -10.61 -33.70 -2.36
CA LYS A 110 -11.64 -33.93 -1.33
C LYS A 110 -11.94 -32.58 -0.67
N ALA A 111 -13.24 -32.29 -0.53
CA ALA A 111 -13.77 -31.05 0.02
C ALA A 111 -13.01 -30.59 1.29
N SER A 112 -12.14 -29.61 1.11
CA SER A 112 -11.69 -28.71 2.16
C SER A 112 -12.09 -27.32 1.69
N GLU A 113 -13.08 -26.75 2.37
CA GLU A 113 -13.47 -25.35 2.24
C GLU A 113 -12.29 -24.50 2.71
N ASN A 114 -11.35 -24.21 1.83
CA ASN A 114 -10.38 -23.11 1.91
C ASN A 114 -9.65 -23.03 0.58
N ALA A 115 -10.32 -22.47 -0.43
CA ALA A 115 -9.64 -22.02 -1.65
C ALA A 115 -8.66 -20.90 -1.23
N SER A 116 -7.36 -21.19 -1.27
CA SER A 116 -6.32 -20.19 -1.05
C SER A 116 -6.24 -19.34 -2.33
N ALA A 117 -6.78 -18.12 -2.25
CA ALA A 117 -6.68 -17.15 -3.33
C ALA A 117 -5.40 -16.32 -3.15
N THR A 118 -4.60 -16.20 -4.21
CA THR A 118 -3.42 -15.33 -4.24
C THR A 118 -3.81 -14.00 -4.85
N VAL A 119 -3.50 -12.90 -4.16
CA VAL A 119 -3.72 -11.53 -4.65
C VAL A 119 -2.39 -10.96 -5.13
N ILE A 120 -2.37 -10.39 -6.33
CA ILE A 120 -1.17 -9.88 -6.99
C ILE A 120 -1.34 -8.44 -7.47
N LEU A 121 -0.23 -7.70 -7.55
CA LEU A 121 -0.07 -6.54 -8.40
C LEU A 121 0.46 -7.01 -9.76
N GLU A 122 -0.34 -6.85 -10.80
CA GLU A 122 0.03 -7.19 -12.18
C GLU A 122 0.31 -5.92 -12.97
N GLU A 123 1.44 -5.87 -13.65
CA GLU A 123 1.83 -4.79 -14.55
C GLU A 123 1.03 -4.81 -15.85
N THR A 124 1.07 -3.69 -16.59
CA THR A 124 0.42 -3.56 -17.91
C THR A 124 0.91 -4.56 -18.96
N ASN A 125 2.13 -5.09 -18.83
CA ASN A 125 2.69 -6.13 -19.69
C ASN A 125 2.20 -7.56 -19.32
N GLY A 126 1.45 -7.71 -18.22
CA GLY A 126 0.96 -8.99 -17.70
C GLY A 126 1.89 -9.69 -16.72
N GLU A 127 3.05 -9.10 -16.40
CA GLU A 127 3.97 -9.63 -15.40
C GLU A 127 3.50 -9.30 -13.97
N THR A 128 3.81 -10.19 -13.03
CA THR A 128 3.56 -9.93 -11.61
C THR A 128 4.65 -9.03 -11.04
N LEU A 129 4.26 -7.84 -10.59
CA LEU A 129 5.13 -6.95 -9.82
C LEU A 129 5.36 -7.51 -8.42
N ALA A 130 4.29 -7.83 -7.70
CA ALA A 130 4.36 -8.28 -6.31
C ALA A 130 3.13 -9.08 -5.89
N ILE A 131 3.28 -9.89 -4.84
CA ILE A 131 2.20 -10.67 -4.21
C ILE A 131 1.86 -10.01 -2.88
N ARG A 132 0.59 -10.04 -2.49
CA ARG A 132 0.14 -9.55 -1.19
C ARG A 132 0.78 -10.36 -0.06
N GLU A 133 1.42 -9.69 0.91
CA GLU A 133 1.88 -10.33 2.16
C GLU A 133 0.73 -10.53 3.16
#